data_AF-A0A0J9TLR9-F1
#
_entry.id   AF-A0A0J9TLR9-F1
#
_cell.length_a   1.000
_cell.length_b   1.000
_cell.length_c   1.000
_cell.angle_alpha   90.00
_cell.angle_beta   90.00
_cell.angle_gamma   90.00
#
_symmetry.space_group_name_H-M   'P 1'
#
loop_
_entity.id
_entity.type
_entity.pdbx_description
1 polymer ?
#
loop_
_entity_poly.entity_id
_entity_poly.type
_entity_poly.pdbx_seq_one_letter_code
_entity_poly.pdbx_strand_id
1 'polypeptide(L)'
;MNLNIGNFRKLRINIPSLKKQKQISSSLDPFNSLEQELEQELEQELEQELEQELEQELEQRELQYRYYRKLLTTEPKKIYGKNTEIKEYTLGEVCEFRSGISFNSKDYTSSGMPIVQIRNIQKGKIVTDKLDYCDPKKFPNANVLHPGQFLMSRSGSLGKIGINLTS
;
A
#
# COMPACT_ATOMS: atom_id res chain seq x y z
N MET A 1 15.03 33.84 7.76
CA MET A 1 16.06 34.76 8.28
C MET A 1 17.41 34.09 8.08
N ASN A 2 18.27 34.59 7.19
CA ASN A 2 19.56 33.95 6.90
C ASN A 2 20.62 34.44 7.90
N LEU A 3 21.10 33.53 8.76
CA LEU A 3 22.22 33.80 9.67
C LEU A 3 23.52 33.80 8.86
N ASN A 4 24.19 34.96 8.75
CA ASN A 4 25.54 35.05 8.18
C ASN A 4 26.58 35.34 9.28
N ILE A 5 27.83 34.96 9.02
CA ILE A 5 28.95 35.08 9.98
C ILE A 5 29.16 36.53 10.44
N GLY A 6 28.94 37.51 9.55
CA GLY A 6 29.08 38.93 9.86
C GLY A 6 28.07 39.43 10.91
N ASN A 7 26.86 38.88 10.91
CA ASN A 7 25.83 39.19 11.91
C ASN A 7 26.10 38.47 13.23
N PHE A 8 26.58 37.24 13.19
CA PHE A 8 26.90 36.45 14.40
C PHE A 8 28.02 37.08 15.23
N ARG A 9 29.06 37.63 14.59
CA ARG A 9 30.18 38.31 15.26
C ARG A 9 29.79 39.57 16.04
N LYS A 10 28.63 40.16 15.75
CA LYS A 10 28.15 41.39 16.39
C LYS A 10 27.30 41.12 17.64
N LEU A 11 26.99 39.85 17.94
CA LEU A 11 26.22 39.47 19.13
C LEU A 11 27.01 39.80 20.39
N ARG A 12 26.35 40.49 21.33
CA ARG A 12 26.90 40.78 22.66
C ARG A 12 26.38 39.74 23.64
N ILE A 13 27.28 39.15 24.41
CA ILE A 13 26.95 38.17 25.45
C ILE A 13 27.54 38.58 26.80
N ASN A 14 26.88 38.21 27.88
CA ASN A 14 27.40 38.40 29.23
C ASN A 14 28.35 37.26 29.57
N ILE A 15 29.61 37.59 29.92
CA ILE A 15 30.66 36.59 30.20
C ILE A 15 30.97 36.59 31.70
N PRO A 16 30.45 35.61 32.48
CA PRO A 16 30.82 35.44 33.88
C PRO A 16 32.22 34.80 34.03
N SER A 17 32.73 34.61 35.25
CA SER A 17 34.03 33.97 35.47
C SER A 17 34.05 32.51 34.99
N LEU A 18 35.22 32.01 34.56
CA LEU A 18 35.39 30.64 34.06
C LEU A 18 34.88 29.57 35.04
N LYS A 19 35.05 29.79 36.35
CA LYS A 19 34.51 28.90 37.40
C LYS A 19 32.98 28.85 37.36
N LYS A 20 32.31 30.01 37.24
CA LYS A 20 30.84 30.08 37.12
C LYS A 20 30.35 29.49 35.81
N GLN A 21 31.04 29.71 34.69
CA GLN A 21 30.68 29.10 33.40
C GLN A 21 30.69 27.56 33.48
N LYS A 22 31.72 26.96 34.11
CA LYS A 22 31.79 25.50 34.32
C LYS A 22 30.66 24.99 35.22
N GLN A 23 30.35 25.71 36.30
CA GLN A 23 29.23 25.36 37.18
C GLN A 23 27.89 25.41 36.44
N ILE A 24 27.66 26.46 35.65
CA ILE A 24 26.44 26.61 34.83
C ILE A 24 26.33 25.45 33.84
N SER A 25 27.39 25.14 33.09
CA SER A 25 27.40 23.99 32.17
C SER A 25 27.09 22.70 32.90
N SER A 26 27.78 22.40 34.00
CA SER A 26 27.58 21.16 34.75
C SER A 26 26.19 21.00 35.35
N SER A 27 25.45 22.10 35.54
CA SER A 27 24.06 22.07 35.99
C SER A 27 23.05 21.94 34.84
N LEU A 28 23.40 22.43 33.64
CA LEU A 28 22.55 22.34 32.45
C LEU A 28 22.66 20.98 31.76
N ASP A 29 23.84 20.35 31.79
CA ASP A 29 24.06 19.07 31.11
C ASP A 29 23.10 17.96 31.62
N PRO A 30 22.92 17.75 32.95
CA PRO A 30 21.96 16.76 33.45
C PRO A 30 20.51 17.10 33.13
N PHE A 31 20.16 18.39 33.08
CA PHE A 31 18.80 18.82 32.72
C PHE A 31 18.48 18.45 31.27
N ASN A 32 19.41 18.72 30.34
CA ASN A 32 19.27 18.31 28.95
C ASN A 32 19.21 16.79 28.80
N SER A 33 20.02 16.04 29.57
CA SER A 33 19.95 14.57 29.58
C SER A 33 18.57 14.06 30.02
N LEU A 34 18.04 14.62 31.11
CA LEU A 34 16.73 14.24 31.64
C LEU A 34 15.59 14.60 30.68
N GLU A 35 15.65 15.78 30.03
CA GLU A 35 14.67 16.18 29.03
C GLU A 35 14.66 15.17 27.86
N GLN A 36 15.83 14.78 27.35
CA GLN A 36 15.94 13.78 26.29
C GLN A 36 15.45 12.39 26.70
N GLU A 37 15.77 11.95 27.91
CA GLU A 37 15.29 10.66 28.44
C GLU A 37 13.77 10.64 28.55
N LEU A 38 13.16 11.70 29.08
CA LEU A 38 11.71 11.83 29.20
C LEU A 38 11.01 11.92 27.84
N GLU A 39 11.57 12.67 26.89
CA GLU A 39 11.04 12.75 25.53
C GLU A 39 11.05 11.36 24.87
N GLN A 40 12.15 10.61 25.00
CA GLN A 40 12.26 9.26 24.43
C GLN A 40 11.30 8.27 25.07
N GLU A 41 11.14 8.29 26.40
CA GLU A 41 10.22 7.40 27.10
C GLU A 41 8.77 7.69 26.68
N LEU A 42 8.39 8.97 26.62
CA LEU A 42 7.05 9.37 26.20
C LEU A 42 6.77 8.99 24.73
N GLU A 43 7.74 9.20 23.83
CA GLU A 43 7.61 8.79 22.43
C GLU A 43 7.43 7.27 22.31
N GLN A 44 8.21 6.49 23.05
CA GLN A 44 8.11 5.02 23.03
C GLN A 44 6.77 4.52 23.57
N GLU A 45 6.29 5.06 24.69
CA GLU A 45 4.99 4.68 25.25
C GLU A 45 3.85 5.00 24.28
N LEU A 46 3.88 6.19 23.67
CA LEU A 46 2.86 6.61 22.71
C LEU A 46 2.87 5.76 21.44
N GLU A 47 4.06 5.42 20.91
CA GLU A 47 4.19 4.53 19.76
C GLU A 47 3.64 3.14 20.05
N GLN A 48 3.96 2.57 21.22
CA GLN A 48 3.47 1.25 21.63
C GLN A 48 1.95 1.21 21.78
N GLU A 49 1.36 2.20 22.45
CA GLU A 49 -0.10 2.28 22.63
C GLU A 49 -0.81 2.40 21.28
N LEU A 50 -0.31 3.26 20.38
CA LEU A 50 -0.87 3.45 19.04
C LEU A 50 -0.78 2.19 18.18
N GLU A 51 0.36 1.48 18.21
CA GLU A 51 0.53 0.22 17.51
C GLU A 51 -0.46 -0.84 18.01
N GLN A 52 -0.60 -0.97 19.33
CA GLN A 52 -1.53 -1.93 19.94
C GLN A 52 -2.98 -1.65 19.57
N GLU A 53 -3.43 -0.39 19.67
CA GLU A 53 -4.80 -0.01 19.30
C GLU A 53 -5.08 -0.26 17.81
N LEU A 54 -4.11 0.05 16.94
CA LEU A 54 -4.23 -0.16 15.51
C LEU A 54 -4.34 -1.65 15.17
N GLU A 55 -3.50 -2.49 15.77
CA GLU A 55 -3.56 -3.94 15.59
C GLU A 55 -4.92 -4.51 16.03
N GLN A 56 -5.41 -4.07 17.18
CA GLN A 56 -6.72 -4.50 17.69
C GLN A 56 -7.86 -4.08 16.75
N GLU A 57 -7.90 -2.82 16.29
CA GLU A 57 -8.93 -2.35 15.36
C GLU A 57 -8.85 -3.10 14.02
N LEU A 58 -7.63 -3.35 13.50
CA LEU A 58 -7.44 -4.13 12.28
C LEU A 58 -8.01 -5.55 12.43
N GLU A 59 -7.74 -6.23 13.55
CA GLU A 59 -8.29 -7.56 13.82
C GLU A 59 -9.82 -7.54 13.85
N GLN A 60 -10.42 -6.57 14.55
CA GLN A 60 -11.89 -6.44 14.60
C GLN A 60 -12.49 -6.17 13.22
N ARG A 61 -11.84 -5.34 12.39
CA ARG A 61 -12.26 -5.07 11.01
C ARG A 61 -12.13 -6.30 10.12
N GLU A 62 -11.08 -7.09 10.28
CA GLU A 62 -10.92 -8.35 9.56
C GLU A 62 -12.02 -9.35 9.94
N LEU A 63 -12.32 -9.49 11.23
CA LEU A 63 -13.40 -10.36 11.72
C LEU A 63 -14.75 -9.91 11.16
N GLN A 64 -15.04 -8.61 11.22
CA GLN A 64 -16.25 -8.02 10.66
C GLN A 64 -16.36 -8.28 9.14
N TYR A 65 -15.28 -8.04 8.39
CA TYR A 65 -15.24 -8.29 6.95
C TYR A 65 -15.49 -9.77 6.62
N ARG A 66 -14.83 -10.68 7.34
CA ARG A 66 -15.01 -12.14 7.17
C ARG A 66 -16.46 -12.55 7.46
N TYR A 67 -17.06 -12.01 8.52
CA TYR A 67 -18.46 -12.27 8.88
C TYR A 67 -19.41 -11.85 7.75
N TYR A 68 -19.33 -10.60 7.28
CA TYR A 68 -20.22 -10.11 6.23
C TYR A 68 -19.97 -10.79 4.88
N ARG A 69 -18.71 -11.08 4.52
CA ARG A 69 -18.38 -11.83 3.32
C ARG A 69 -19.02 -13.22 3.33
N LYS A 70 -18.94 -13.93 4.45
CA LYS A 70 -19.61 -15.22 4.62
C LYS A 70 -21.12 -15.06 4.46
N LEU A 71 -21.70 -14.07 5.12
CA LEU A 71 -23.13 -13.81 5.08
C LEU A 71 -23.64 -13.48 3.66
N LEU A 72 -22.88 -12.73 2.86
CA LEU A 72 -23.18 -12.48 1.44
C LEU A 72 -23.26 -13.77 0.62
N THR A 73 -22.43 -14.76 0.94
CA THR A 73 -22.37 -16.03 0.20
C THR A 73 -23.32 -17.09 0.73
N THR A 74 -23.66 -17.08 2.03
CA THR A 74 -24.45 -18.14 2.67
C THR A 74 -25.89 -17.72 2.96
N GLU A 75 -26.12 -16.46 3.32
CA GLU A 75 -27.45 -15.96 3.69
C GLU A 75 -27.69 -14.52 3.20
N PRO A 76 -27.57 -14.25 1.88
CA PRO A 76 -27.59 -12.89 1.35
C PRO A 76 -28.89 -12.12 1.66
N LYS A 77 -30.02 -12.80 1.91
CA LYS A 77 -31.28 -12.16 2.34
C LYS A 77 -31.20 -11.48 3.71
N LYS A 78 -30.26 -11.88 4.58
CA LYS A 78 -30.00 -11.16 5.84
C LYS A 78 -29.37 -9.79 5.59
N ILE A 79 -28.68 -9.61 4.46
CA ILE A 79 -28.05 -8.36 4.05
C ILE A 79 -28.99 -7.52 3.19
N TYR A 80 -29.53 -8.11 2.13
CA TYR A 80 -30.35 -7.39 1.16
C TYR A 80 -31.82 -7.25 1.58
N GLY A 81 -32.23 -7.89 2.69
CA GLY A 81 -33.61 -7.87 3.20
C GLY A 81 -34.43 -9.09 2.76
N LYS A 82 -35.36 -9.51 3.62
CA LYS A 82 -36.17 -10.72 3.42
C LYS A 82 -37.03 -10.69 2.14
N ASN A 83 -37.44 -9.50 1.73
CA ASN A 83 -38.33 -9.29 0.58
C ASN A 83 -37.58 -9.07 -0.74
N THR A 84 -36.24 -9.12 -0.72
CA THR A 84 -35.43 -8.95 -1.93
C THR A 84 -35.39 -10.26 -2.70
N GLU A 85 -35.80 -10.21 -3.97
CA GLU A 85 -35.66 -11.31 -4.91
C GLU A 85 -34.17 -11.47 -5.25
N ILE A 86 -33.62 -12.66 -4.97
CA ILE A 86 -32.23 -13.01 -5.28
C ILE A 86 -32.26 -14.18 -6.24
N LYS A 87 -31.72 -13.97 -7.44
CA LYS A 87 -31.56 -15.00 -8.46
C LYS A 87 -30.14 -15.51 -8.45
N GLU A 88 -29.98 -16.81 -8.58
CA GLU A 88 -28.69 -17.46 -8.71
C GLU A 88 -28.33 -17.60 -10.19
N TYR A 89 -27.10 -17.24 -10.52
CA TYR A 89 -26.52 -17.42 -11.85
C TYR A 89 -25.15 -18.07 -11.69
N THR A 90 -24.79 -18.94 -12.61
CA THR A 90 -23.42 -19.39 -12.82
C THR A 90 -22.56 -18.24 -13.35
N LEU A 91 -21.25 -18.29 -13.09
CA LEU A 91 -20.35 -17.26 -13.62
C LEU A 91 -20.40 -17.19 -15.15
N GLY A 92 -20.58 -18.32 -15.84
CA GLY A 92 -20.69 -18.34 -17.32
C GLY A 92 -21.94 -17.64 -17.86
N GLU A 93 -22.99 -17.46 -17.06
CA GLU A 93 -24.19 -16.70 -17.45
C GLU A 93 -24.01 -15.19 -17.29
N VAL A 94 -23.08 -14.75 -16.43
CA VAL A 94 -22.87 -13.32 -16.12
C VAL A 94 -21.55 -12.77 -16.66
N CYS A 95 -20.58 -13.62 -17.00
CA CYS A 95 -19.30 -13.21 -17.55
C CYS A 95 -18.71 -14.21 -18.55
N GLU A 96 -17.98 -13.68 -19.53
CA GLU A 96 -17.24 -14.46 -20.51
C GLU A 96 -15.82 -14.74 -19.98
N PHE A 97 -15.40 -16.01 -20.01
CA PHE A 97 -14.05 -16.40 -19.64
C PHE A 97 -13.16 -16.50 -20.87
N ARG A 98 -12.11 -15.69 -20.90
CA ARG A 98 -11.08 -15.72 -21.93
C ARG A 98 -9.73 -16.11 -21.34
N SER A 99 -9.06 -17.07 -21.97
CA SER A 99 -7.71 -17.46 -21.57
C SER A 99 -6.66 -16.60 -22.25
N GLY A 100 -5.61 -16.24 -21.50
CA GLY A 100 -4.41 -15.64 -22.06
C GLY A 100 -3.57 -16.64 -22.87
N ILE A 101 -2.53 -16.13 -23.52
CA ILE A 101 -1.57 -16.92 -24.29
C ILE A 101 -0.28 -17.09 -23.49
N SER A 102 0.38 -18.24 -23.64
CA SER A 102 1.71 -18.49 -23.10
C SER A 102 2.79 -17.92 -24.03
N PHE A 103 3.72 -17.15 -23.47
CA PHE A 103 4.84 -16.55 -24.21
C PHE A 103 6.17 -17.22 -23.85
N ASN A 104 7.01 -17.46 -24.85
CA ASN A 104 8.39 -17.92 -24.67
C ASN A 104 9.38 -16.75 -24.78
N SER A 105 10.64 -16.97 -24.36
CA SER A 105 11.69 -15.93 -24.39
C SER A 105 11.90 -15.30 -25.78
N LYS A 106 11.62 -16.03 -26.87
CA LYS A 106 11.77 -15.56 -28.25
C LYS A 106 10.61 -14.70 -28.76
N ASP A 107 9.50 -14.68 -28.02
CA ASP A 107 8.29 -13.95 -28.42
C ASP A 107 8.29 -12.50 -27.92
N TYR A 108 9.13 -12.22 -26.92
CA TYR A 108 9.32 -10.88 -26.38
C TYR A 108 10.13 -10.01 -27.33
N THR A 109 9.74 -8.74 -27.39
CA THR A 109 10.33 -7.69 -28.23
C THR A 109 10.56 -6.45 -27.39
N SER A 110 11.42 -5.54 -27.85
CA SER A 110 11.68 -4.27 -27.15
C SER A 110 10.54 -3.26 -27.27
N SER A 111 9.65 -3.43 -28.25
CA SER A 111 8.51 -2.55 -28.53
C SER A 111 7.42 -3.31 -29.27
N GLY A 112 6.16 -2.94 -29.07
CA GLY A 112 5.04 -3.58 -29.74
C GLY A 112 3.78 -3.48 -28.88
N MET A 113 2.96 -4.52 -28.92
CA MET A 113 1.77 -4.62 -28.08
C MET A 113 2.18 -4.99 -26.65
N PRO A 114 1.73 -4.26 -25.60
CA PRO A 114 2.06 -4.59 -24.22
C PRO A 114 1.44 -5.91 -23.78
N ILE A 115 2.22 -6.67 -23.01
CA ILE A 115 1.82 -7.95 -22.43
C ILE A 115 1.57 -7.75 -20.93
N VAL A 116 0.35 -8.06 -20.50
CA VAL A 116 -0.01 -8.08 -19.09
C VAL A 116 0.23 -9.48 -18.53
N GLN A 117 1.08 -9.59 -17.50
CA GLN A 117 1.36 -10.84 -16.81
C GLN A 117 0.83 -10.82 -15.38
N ILE A 118 0.84 -11.99 -14.71
CA ILE A 118 0.38 -12.13 -13.32
C ILE A 118 1.14 -11.18 -12.36
N ARG A 119 2.40 -10.85 -12.64
CA ARG A 119 3.20 -9.87 -11.87
C ARG A 119 2.65 -8.44 -11.94
N ASN A 120 1.93 -8.11 -13.01
CA ASN A 120 1.30 -6.79 -13.21
C ASN A 120 -0.01 -6.66 -12.41
N ILE A 121 -0.49 -7.73 -11.80
CA ILE A 121 -1.61 -7.69 -10.86
C ILE A 121 -1.08 -7.33 -9.48
N GLN A 122 -1.34 -6.10 -9.03
CA GLN A 122 -0.93 -5.60 -7.72
C GLN A 122 -2.10 -4.91 -7.03
N LYS A 123 -2.32 -5.22 -5.74
CA LYS A 123 -3.37 -4.59 -4.90
C LYS A 123 -4.75 -4.48 -5.58
N GLY A 124 -5.15 -5.54 -6.30
CA GLY A 124 -6.46 -5.60 -6.98
C GLY A 124 -6.55 -4.85 -8.32
N LYS A 125 -5.43 -4.35 -8.87
CA LYS A 125 -5.40 -3.53 -10.10
C LYS A 125 -4.31 -4.02 -11.05
N ILE A 126 -4.48 -3.70 -12.33
CA ILE A 126 -3.41 -3.85 -13.32
C ILE A 126 -2.49 -2.63 -13.27
N VAL A 127 -1.20 -2.88 -13.09
CA VAL A 127 -0.14 -1.87 -13.04
C VAL A 127 0.75 -1.99 -14.28
N THR A 128 1.06 -0.84 -14.89
CA THR A 128 1.77 -0.71 -16.17
C THR A 128 3.18 -0.15 -16.05
N ASP A 129 3.75 -0.16 -14.84
CA ASP A 129 5.09 0.31 -14.50
C ASP A 129 6.19 -0.43 -15.29
N LYS A 130 6.04 -1.76 -15.45
CA LYS A 130 6.98 -2.61 -16.18
C LYS A 130 6.24 -3.65 -17.02
N LEU A 131 6.11 -3.33 -18.31
CA LEU A 131 5.48 -4.18 -19.31
C LEU A 131 6.54 -4.81 -20.23
N ASP A 132 6.29 -6.05 -20.61
CA ASP A 132 6.97 -6.65 -21.76
C ASP A 132 6.13 -6.39 -23.02
N TYR A 133 6.73 -6.56 -24.20
CA TYR A 133 6.05 -6.30 -25.47
C TYR A 133 6.18 -7.48 -26.43
N CYS A 134 5.20 -7.68 -27.30
CA CYS A 134 5.26 -8.65 -28.39
C CYS A 134 4.86 -8.01 -29.74
N ASP A 135 5.24 -8.68 -30.83
CA ASP A 135 4.69 -8.36 -32.15
C ASP A 135 3.26 -8.93 -32.26
N PRO A 136 2.22 -8.08 -32.36
CA PRO A 136 0.83 -8.53 -32.43
C PRO A 136 0.55 -9.42 -33.66
N LYS A 137 1.35 -9.31 -34.74
CA LYS A 137 1.17 -10.14 -35.94
C LYS A 137 1.41 -11.63 -35.68
N LYS A 138 2.23 -11.97 -34.68
CA LYS A 138 2.47 -13.37 -34.28
C LYS A 138 1.30 -13.96 -33.48
N PHE A 139 0.45 -13.11 -32.91
CA PHE A 139 -0.63 -13.50 -32.00
C PHE A 139 -1.99 -12.89 -32.44
N PRO A 140 -2.48 -13.19 -33.65
CA PRO A 140 -3.69 -12.56 -34.19
C PRO A 140 -4.96 -12.89 -33.38
N ASN A 141 -4.96 -14.00 -32.65
CA ASN A 141 -6.09 -14.46 -31.82
C ASN A 141 -5.87 -14.17 -30.32
N ALA A 142 -4.91 -13.31 -29.97
CA ALA A 142 -4.69 -12.92 -28.57
C ALA A 142 -5.88 -12.12 -28.03
N ASN A 143 -6.32 -12.49 -26.84
CA ASN A 143 -7.30 -11.71 -26.11
C ASN A 143 -6.65 -10.42 -25.59
N VAL A 144 -7.24 -9.27 -25.96
CA VAL A 144 -6.82 -7.96 -25.48
C VAL A 144 -7.63 -7.61 -24.23
N LEU A 145 -6.94 -7.19 -23.18
CA LEU A 145 -7.57 -6.74 -21.94
C LEU A 145 -7.95 -5.26 -22.04
N HIS A 146 -9.24 -4.98 -22.06
CA HIS A 146 -9.77 -3.61 -22.15
C HIS A 146 -10.01 -3.00 -20.76
N PRO A 147 -10.10 -1.66 -20.66
CA PRO A 147 -10.45 -1.00 -19.40
C PRO A 147 -11.80 -1.49 -18.88
N GLY A 148 -11.91 -1.66 -17.56
CA GLY A 148 -13.06 -2.24 -16.86
C GLY A 148 -13.09 -3.76 -16.80
N GLN A 149 -12.23 -4.46 -17.56
CA GLN A 149 -12.17 -5.93 -17.54
C GLN A 149 -11.28 -6.45 -16.40
N PHE A 150 -11.59 -7.67 -15.95
CA PHE A 150 -10.86 -8.35 -14.89
C PHE A 150 -9.86 -9.37 -15.47
N LEU A 151 -8.71 -9.47 -14.82
CA LEU A 151 -7.73 -10.52 -15.04
C LEU A 151 -7.57 -11.33 -13.75
N MET A 152 -7.56 -12.65 -13.87
CA MET A 152 -7.36 -13.56 -12.75
C MET A 152 -6.25 -14.56 -13.07
N SER A 153 -5.38 -14.83 -12.10
CA SER A 153 -4.34 -15.85 -12.22
C SER A 153 -4.96 -17.25 -12.18
N ARG A 154 -4.77 -18.02 -13.26
CA ARG A 154 -5.20 -19.43 -13.32
C ARG A 154 -4.19 -20.40 -12.68
N SER A 155 -2.89 -20.07 -12.69
CA SER A 155 -1.80 -20.95 -12.23
C SER A 155 -0.62 -20.12 -11.71
N GLY A 156 0.19 -20.67 -10.79
CA GLY A 156 1.30 -19.97 -10.14
C GLY A 156 0.88 -19.37 -8.80
N SER A 157 0.75 -18.04 -8.70
CA SER A 157 0.22 -17.39 -7.49
C SER A 157 -1.31 -17.53 -7.45
N LEU A 158 -1.82 -18.36 -6.55
CA LEU A 158 -3.25 -18.62 -6.43
C LEU A 158 -4.04 -17.34 -6.08
N GLY A 159 -5.13 -17.09 -6.80
CA GLY A 159 -6.15 -16.12 -6.42
C GLY A 159 -5.83 -14.63 -6.65
N LYS A 160 -4.79 -14.27 -7.41
CA LYS A 160 -4.59 -12.87 -7.79
C LYS A 160 -5.65 -12.44 -8.80
N ILE A 161 -6.37 -11.37 -8.49
CA ILE A 161 -7.37 -10.73 -9.37
C ILE A 161 -7.01 -9.25 -9.50
N GLY A 162 -7.12 -8.71 -10.70
CA GLY A 162 -6.92 -7.28 -10.98
C GLY A 162 -7.93 -6.75 -11.97
N ILE A 163 -8.45 -5.55 -11.72
CA ILE A 163 -9.24 -4.80 -12.71
C ILE A 163 -8.30 -3.91 -13.55
N ASN A 164 -8.53 -3.88 -14.86
CA ASN A 164 -7.85 -2.94 -15.72
C ASN A 164 -8.50 -1.56 -15.60
N LEU A 165 -7.79 -0.59 -15.04
CA LEU A 165 -8.26 0.80 -14.92
C LEU A 165 -7.41 1.77 -15.75
N THR A 166 -6.55 1.26 -16.64
CA THR A 166 -5.71 2.09 -17.49
C THR A 166 -6.58 2.73 -18.55
N SER A 167 -6.49 4.06 -18.72
CA SER A 167 -7.19 4.82 -19.77
C SER A 167 -6.45 4.79 -21.09
#